data_AF-Q92JP5-F1
#
_entry.id   AF-Q92JP5-F1
#
_cell.length_a   1.000
_cell.length_b   1.000
_cell.length_c   1.000
_cell.angle_alpha   90.00
_cell.angle_beta   90.00
_cell.angle_gamma   90.00
#
_symmetry.space_group_name_H-M   'P 1'
#
loop_
_entity.id
_entity.type
_entity.pdbx_description
1 polymer ?
#
loop_
_entity_poly.entity_id
_entity_poly.type
_entity_poly.pdbx_seq_one_letter_code
_entity_poly.pdbx_strand_id
1 'polypeptide(L)' 'MDKCRKANLYQKMGYYNEYILCKFEESLKYYKKALKIDQELVHPSFIASSLNNIGVIYEN' A
#
# COMPACT_ATOMS: atom_id res chain seq x y z
N MET A 1 -3.95 -17.63 3.46
CA MET A 1 -3.52 -16.37 4.12
C MET A 1 -4.72 -15.45 4.19
N ASP A 2 -5.05 -14.97 5.39
CA ASP A 2 -6.15 -14.03 5.60
C ASP A 2 -5.96 -12.74 4.75
N LYS A 3 -7.06 -12.16 4.25
CA LYS A 3 -7.01 -10.99 3.37
C LYS A 3 -6.38 -9.79 4.08
N CYS A 4 -6.71 -9.53 5.34
CA CYS A 4 -6.13 -8.42 6.11
C CYS A 4 -4.62 -8.62 6.29
N ARG A 5 -4.17 -9.85 6.61
CA ARG A 5 -2.73 -10.17 6.63
C ARG A 5 -2.04 -9.94 5.29
N LYS A 6 -2.71 -10.28 4.18
CA LYS A 6 -2.17 -10.06 2.83
C LYS A 6 -2.03 -8.56 2.51
N ALA A 7 -3.02 -7.74 2.88
CA ALA A 7 -2.95 -6.29 2.73
C ALA A 7 -1.79 -5.69 3.54
N ASN A 8 -1.62 -6.11 4.80
CA ASN A 8 -0.51 -5.66 5.64
C ASN A 8 0.86 -6.02 5.05
N LEU A 9 1.01 -7.21 4.46
CA LEU A 9 2.24 -7.59 3.77
C LEU A 9 2.51 -6.71 2.55
N TYR A 10 1.47 -6.39 1.77
CA TYR A 10 1.63 -5.45 0.65
C TYR A 10 2.00 -4.05 1.11
N GLN A 11 1.45 -3.54 2.22
CA GLN A 11 1.88 -2.27 2.80
C GLN A 11 3.37 -2.28 3.13
N LYS A 12 3.85 -3.34 3.80
CA LYS A 12 5.27 -3.48 4.15
C LYS A 12 6.17 -3.57 2.91
N MET A 13 5.74 -4.28 1.88
CA MET A 13 6.46 -4.36 0.61
C MET A 13 6.49 -3.01 -0.10
N GLY A 14 5.39 -2.26 -0.10
CA GLY A 14 5.34 -0.89 -0.64
C GLY A 14 6.34 0.01 0.06
N TYR A 15 6.27 0.06 1.39
CA TYR A 15 7.18 0.85 2.21
C TYR A 15 8.65 0.52 1.97
N TYR A 16 8.99 -0.77 1.89
CA TYR A 16 10.35 -1.19 1.57
C TYR A 16 10.80 -0.73 0.18
N ASN A 17 9.92 -0.83 -0.83
CA ASN A 17 10.25 -0.39 -2.18
C ASN A 17 10.39 1.12 -2.28
N GLU A 18 9.56 1.89 -1.58
CA GLU A 18 9.62 3.35 -1.53
C GLU A 18 10.89 3.86 -0.83
N TYR A 19 11.10 3.45 0.42
CA TYR A 19 12.12 4.05 1.28
C TYR A 19 13.51 3.40 1.16
N ILE A 20 13.58 2.11 0.79
CA ILE A 20 14.86 1.38 0.77
C ILE A 20 15.37 1.19 -0.66
N LEU A 21 14.49 0.82 -1.59
CA LEU A 21 14.89 0.54 -2.97
C LEU A 21 14.69 1.73 -3.92
N CYS A 22 14.01 2.80 -3.49
CA CYS A 22 13.57 3.91 -4.34
C CYS A 22 12.84 3.46 -5.62
N LYS A 23 12.16 2.32 -5.57
CA LYS A 23 11.39 1.73 -6.67
C LYS A 23 9.94 2.17 -6.58
N PHE A 24 9.68 3.43 -6.93
CA PHE A 24 8.36 4.06 -6.79
C PHE A 24 7.26 3.34 -7.56
N GLU A 25 7.53 2.85 -8.78
CA GLU A 25 6.54 2.10 -9.57
C GLU A 25 6.12 0.79 -8.90
N GLU A 26 7.07 0.02 -8.38
CA GLU A 26 6.74 -1.22 -7.66
C GLU A 26 6.09 -0.91 -6.31
N SER A 27 6.51 0.15 -5.62
CA SER A 27 5.84 0.61 -4.40
C SER A 27 4.36 0.93 -4.64
N LEU A 28 4.06 1.72 -5.68
CA LEU A 28 2.69 2.04 -6.11
C LEU A 28 1.87 0.77 -6.38
N LYS A 29 2.46 -0.21 -7.05
CA LYS A 29 1.79 -1.49 -7.34
C LYS A 29 1.46 -2.27 -6.07
N TYR A 30 2.34 -2.27 -5.07
CA TYR A 30 2.05 -2.90 -3.78
C TYR A 30 0.98 -2.14 -3.00
N TYR A 31 1.07 -0.81 -2.89
CA TYR A 31 0.05 -0.01 -2.22
C TYR A 31 -1.33 -0.12 -2.88
N LYS A 32 -1.41 -0.14 -4.23
CA LYS A 32 -2.67 -0.38 -4.95
C LYS A 32 -3.27 -1.77 -4.64
N LYS A 33 -2.42 -2.80 -4.47
CA LYS A 33 -2.89 -4.13 -4.05
C LYS A 33 -3.39 -4.14 -2.61
N ALA A 34 -2.74 -3.41 -1.69
CA ALA A 34 -3.23 -3.25 -0.32
C ALA A 34 -4.58 -2.52 -0.31
N LEU A 35 -4.66 -1.37 -1.00
CA LEU A 35 -5.87 -0.55 -1.12
C LEU A 35 -7.07 -1.36 -1.60
N LYS A 36 -6.91 -2.17 -2.65
CA LYS A 36 -7.99 -3.02 -3.17
C LYS A 36 -8.54 -3.96 -2.08
N ILE A 37 -7.66 -4.58 -1.30
CA ILE A 37 -8.08 -5.50 -0.23
C ILE A 37 -8.73 -4.72 0.92
N ASP A 38 -8.16 -3.58 1.30
CA ASP A 38 -8.70 -2.75 2.39
C ASP A 38 -10.08 -2.18 2.03
N GLN A 39 -10.35 -1.91 0.75
CA GLN A 39 -11.67 -1.58 0.22
C GLN A 39 -12.63 -2.77 0.28
N GLU A 40 -12.19 -3.97 -0.12
CA GLU A 40 -13.00 -5.19 -0.03
C GLU A 40 -13.39 -5.53 1.42
N LEU A 41 -12.53 -5.21 2.39
CA LEU A 41 -12.76 -5.47 3.82
C LEU A 41 -13.45 -4.32 4.56
N VAL A 42 -13.71 -3.19 3.89
CA VAL A 42 -14.28 -1.97 4.49
C VAL A 42 -13.47 -1.54 5.71
N HIS A 43 -12.18 -1.31 5.51
CA HIS A 43 -11.26 -0.78 6.53
C HIS A 43 -10.86 0.67 6.25
N PRO A 44 -11.64 1.68 6.68
CA PRO A 44 -11.40 3.09 6.34
C PRO A 44 -10.02 3.60 6.72
N SER A 45 -9.47 3.18 7.86
CA SER A 45 -8.14 3.58 8.32
C SER A 45 -7.05 3.10 7.37
N PHE A 46 -7.09 1.83 6.95
CA PHE A 46 -6.11 1.28 6.02
C PHE A 46 -6.27 1.80 4.58
N ILE A 47 -7.51 2.11 4.17
CA ILE A 47 -7.78 2.81 2.90
C ILE A 47 -7.10 4.19 2.92
N ALA A 48 -7.28 4.97 4.00
CA ALA A 48 -6.67 6.29 4.14
C ALA A 48 -5.14 6.21 4.12
N SER A 49 -4.54 5.27 4.87
CA SER A 49 -3.09 5.06 4.84
C SER A 49 -2.58 4.69 3.45
N SER A 50 -3.27 3.79 2.73
CA SER A 50 -2.89 3.42 1.37
C SER A 50 -2.93 4.61 0.41
N LEU A 51 -3.98 5.43 0.49
CA LEU A 51 -4.13 6.62 -0.36
C LEU A 51 -3.07 7.66 -0.03
N ASN A 52 -2.76 7.86 1.25
CA ASN A 52 -1.71 8.77 1.68
C ASN A 52 -0.35 8.34 1.12
N ASN A 53 0.00 7.06 1.23
CA ASN A 53 1.27 6.54 0.71
C ASN A 53 1.34 6.66 -0.83
N ILE A 54 0.24 6.40 -1.53
CA ILE A 54 0.16 6.62 -2.98
C ILE A 54 0.33 8.10 -3.33
N GLY A 55 -0.28 9.00 -2.56
CA GLY A 55 -0.17 10.45 -2.74
C GLY A 55 1.26 10.94 -2.58
N VAL A 56 1.95 10.52 -1.52
CA VAL A 56 3.37 10.87 -1.26
C VAL A 56 4.26 10.45 -2.43
N ILE A 57 4.01 9.30 -3.05
CA ILE A 57 4.80 8.89 -4.22
C ILE A 57 4.55 9.78 -5.43
N TYR A 58 3.32 10.26 -5.64
CA TYR A 58 3.00 11.14 -6.77
C TYR A 58 3.40 12.60 -6.55
N GLU A 59 3.62 13.02 -5.30
CA GLU A 59 4.10 14.37 -4.96
C GLU A 59 5.61 14.53 -5.19
N ASN A 60 6.38 13.44 -5.04
CA ASN A 60 7.83 13.42 -5.25
C ASN A 60 8.23 13.17 -6.71
#